data_AF-A0A8T4RW97-F1
#
_entry.id   AF-A0A8T4RW97-F1
#
_cell.length_a   1.000
_cell.length_b   1.000
_cell.length_c   1.000
_cell.angle_alpha   90.00
_cell.angle_beta   90.00
_cell.angle_gamma   90.00
#
_symmetry.space_group_name_H-M   'P 1'
#
loop_
_entity.id
_entity.type
_entity.pdbx_description
1 polymer ?
#
loop_
_entity_poly.entity_id
_entity_poly.type
_entity_poly.pdbx_seq_one_letter_code
_entity_poly.pdbx_strand_id
1 'polypeptide(L)'
;MVKNFIVAILILTASFLLILTILNTFKGKAEAKTTEAICRGSVVLREKSYTEIRDPLVGAKLGSAATPLLCRTTDKYIAEGKKDATKEEIMMEISESMARCWWQFGEGLINDVFKEANYNNNCFVCYNVVLKKTGSFPEGAITQQEMIKYLFETPYRVESKSDNCKAGGGICSTADTASGCNEIDAQSTYKQIDKSNQICRSKNPKEKKENCCFTSYSCLNNGGKCSSDDLTAQGYRHYDKWECPSSMTCYVNSKNFYSYGDYIQRYGGNGKIILTDDIKAGETYAVSYGSPTGKDCGWCTAIAGGFGVASGASVAALAFGLSNPVGWVAVAGAVGYLAYSMSKEDLTSLSSIFSARSFPVIYISKLSTIQSGNFCSIISDIRDT
;
A
#
# COMPACT_ATOMS: atom_id res chain seq x y z
N MET A 1 8.08 -2.13 -59.51
CA MET A 1 7.12 -2.06 -58.38
C MET A 1 7.50 -3.01 -57.23
N VAL A 2 7.81 -4.29 -57.49
CA VAL A 2 8.20 -5.29 -56.46
C VAL A 2 9.44 -4.90 -55.62
N LYS A 3 10.46 -4.27 -56.21
CA LYS A 3 11.69 -3.88 -55.49
C LYS A 3 11.45 -2.87 -54.35
N ASN A 4 10.52 -1.93 -54.52
CA ASN A 4 10.24 -0.90 -53.50
C ASN A 4 9.44 -1.48 -52.32
N PHE A 5 8.60 -2.49 -52.58
CA PHE A 5 7.81 -3.17 -51.55
C PHE A 5 8.71 -3.99 -50.60
N ILE A 6 9.71 -4.69 -51.15
CA ILE A 6 10.68 -5.46 -50.35
C ILE A 6 11.49 -4.54 -49.43
N VAL A 7 11.94 -3.39 -49.93
CA VAL A 7 12.70 -2.41 -49.14
C VAL A 7 11.85 -1.84 -47.99
N ALA A 8 10.57 -1.54 -48.23
CA ALA A 8 9.68 -1.05 -47.18
C ALA A 8 9.45 -2.08 -46.05
N ILE A 9 9.27 -3.36 -46.40
CA ILE A 9 9.13 -4.44 -45.40
C ILE A 9 10.40 -4.60 -44.57
N LEU A 10 11.58 -4.54 -45.20
CA LEU A 10 12.85 -4.62 -44.48
C LEU A 10 13.04 -3.48 -43.50
N ILE A 11 12.71 -2.25 -43.89
CA ILE A 11 12.77 -1.08 -43.00
C ILE A 11 11.79 -1.24 -41.84
N LEU A 12 10.55 -1.64 -42.10
CA LEU A 12 9.54 -1.82 -41.05
C LEU A 12 9.94 -2.93 -40.06
N THR A 13 10.49 -4.02 -40.56
CA THR A 13 10.99 -5.13 -39.72
C THR A 13 12.21 -4.69 -38.89
N ALA A 14 13.15 -3.96 -39.50
CA ALA A 14 14.32 -3.44 -38.79
C ALA A 14 13.92 -2.42 -37.70
N SER A 15 12.98 -1.51 -38.00
CA SER A 15 12.43 -0.58 -37.00
C SER A 15 11.73 -1.31 -35.86
N PHE A 16 10.95 -2.36 -36.16
CA PHE A 16 10.29 -3.16 -35.14
C PHE A 16 11.30 -3.92 -34.25
N LEU A 17 12.34 -4.53 -34.83
CA LEU A 17 13.41 -5.18 -34.08
C LEU A 17 14.20 -4.20 -33.21
N LEU A 18 14.44 -2.98 -33.71
CA LEU A 18 15.09 -1.92 -32.94
C LEU A 18 14.23 -1.51 -31.73
N ILE A 19 12.92 -1.35 -31.92
CA ILE A 19 11.98 -1.07 -30.83
C ILE A 19 11.97 -2.22 -29.81
N LEU A 20 11.90 -3.49 -30.25
CA LEU A 20 11.96 -4.65 -29.35
C LEU A 20 13.27 -4.71 -28.55
N THR A 21 14.39 -4.32 -29.16
CA THR A 21 15.70 -4.28 -28.49
C THR A 21 15.71 -3.20 -27.40
N ILE A 22 15.18 -2.01 -27.70
CA ILE A 22 15.05 -0.93 -26.72
C ILE A 22 14.12 -1.35 -25.58
N LEU A 23 12.98 -1.98 -25.90
CA LEU A 23 12.04 -2.49 -24.89
C LEU A 23 12.69 -3.55 -23.99
N ASN A 24 13.52 -4.44 -24.54
CA ASN A 24 14.26 -5.44 -23.75
C ASN A 24 15.21 -4.81 -22.73
N THR A 25 15.84 -3.67 -23.04
CA THR A 25 16.74 -2.96 -22.12
C THR A 25 15.98 -2.33 -20.93
N PHE A 26 14.71 -1.97 -21.10
CA PHE A 26 13.89 -1.39 -20.04
C PHE A 26 13.19 -2.43 -19.14
N LYS A 27 13.26 -3.73 -19.47
CA LYS A 27 12.48 -4.77 -18.77
C LYS A 27 12.75 -4.83 -17.27
N GLY A 28 14.00 -4.81 -16.81
CA GLY A 28 14.31 -5.13 -15.40
C GLY A 28 13.53 -4.37 -14.31
N LYS A 29 13.34 -3.04 -14.42
CA LYS A 29 12.64 -2.23 -13.40
C LYS A 29 11.22 -1.84 -13.79
N ALA A 30 10.95 -1.64 -15.09
CA ALA A 30 9.60 -1.35 -15.56
C ALA A 30 8.68 -2.55 -15.35
N GLU A 31 9.23 -3.78 -15.38
CA GLU A 31 8.48 -5.01 -15.27
C GLU A 31 7.83 -5.19 -13.88
N ALA A 32 8.50 -4.89 -12.78
CA ALA A 32 7.90 -5.05 -11.44
C ALA A 32 6.68 -4.13 -11.25
N LYS A 33 6.81 -2.83 -11.54
CA LYS A 33 5.68 -1.88 -11.41
C LYS A 33 4.55 -2.19 -12.39
N THR A 34 4.89 -2.62 -13.61
CA THR A 34 3.89 -3.01 -14.62
C THR A 34 3.15 -4.27 -14.16
N THR A 35 3.86 -5.25 -13.58
CA THR A 35 3.27 -6.45 -12.98
C THR A 35 2.33 -6.11 -11.84
N GLU A 36 2.74 -5.20 -10.95
CA GLU A 36 1.91 -4.74 -9.85
C GLU A 36 0.62 -4.08 -10.37
N ALA A 37 0.73 -3.22 -11.38
CA ALA A 37 -0.42 -2.56 -11.99
C ALA A 37 -1.35 -3.53 -12.74
N ILE A 38 -0.80 -4.51 -13.46
CA ILE A 38 -1.56 -5.57 -14.14
C ILE A 38 -2.31 -6.42 -13.11
N CYS A 39 -1.63 -6.85 -12.04
CA CYS A 39 -2.23 -7.59 -10.93
C CYS A 39 -3.41 -6.80 -10.33
N ARG A 40 -3.18 -5.54 -9.94
CA ARG A 40 -4.25 -4.68 -9.40
C ARG A 40 -5.41 -4.51 -10.38
N GLY A 41 -5.11 -4.28 -11.65
CA GLY A 41 -6.12 -4.16 -12.70
C GLY A 41 -6.98 -5.42 -12.81
N SER A 42 -6.35 -6.60 -12.76
CA SER A 42 -7.07 -7.88 -12.79
C SER A 42 -7.92 -8.11 -11.53
N VAL A 43 -7.43 -7.72 -10.34
CA VAL A 43 -8.18 -7.78 -9.08
C VAL A 43 -9.43 -6.90 -9.14
N VAL A 44 -9.29 -5.65 -9.59
CA VAL A 44 -10.42 -4.71 -9.73
C VAL A 44 -11.42 -5.19 -10.79
N LEU A 45 -10.93 -5.69 -11.93
CA LEU A 45 -11.78 -6.19 -12.99
C LEU A 45 -12.55 -7.44 -12.54
N ARG A 46 -11.90 -8.33 -11.79
CA ARG A 46 -12.53 -9.51 -11.20
C ARG A 46 -13.66 -9.10 -10.25
N GLU A 47 -13.44 -8.14 -9.35
CA GLU A 47 -14.48 -7.66 -8.44
C GLU A 47 -15.69 -7.07 -9.19
N LYS A 48 -15.44 -6.27 -10.24
CA LYS A 48 -16.52 -5.74 -11.09
C LYS A 48 -17.28 -6.82 -11.84
N SER A 49 -16.59 -7.83 -12.36
CA SER A 49 -17.26 -8.93 -13.07
C SER A 49 -18.22 -9.71 -12.17
N TYR A 50 -17.91 -9.85 -10.88
CA TYR A 50 -18.80 -10.52 -9.91
C TYR A 50 -20.02 -9.69 -9.49
N THR A 51 -19.90 -8.36 -9.49
CA THR A 51 -20.90 -7.45 -8.93
C THR A 51 -21.81 -6.84 -9.99
N GLU A 52 -21.27 -6.45 -11.15
CA GLU A 52 -21.97 -5.60 -12.13
C GLU A 52 -22.39 -6.35 -13.41
N ILE A 53 -21.62 -7.35 -13.86
CA ILE A 53 -21.84 -7.96 -15.17
C ILE A 53 -22.88 -9.09 -15.09
N ARG A 54 -24.10 -8.80 -15.53
CA ARG A 54 -25.12 -9.81 -15.83
C ARG A 54 -25.06 -10.16 -17.32
N ASP A 55 -25.10 -11.45 -17.62
CA ASP A 55 -25.24 -11.93 -18.99
C ASP A 55 -26.57 -11.41 -19.54
N PRO A 56 -26.57 -10.59 -20.62
CA PRO A 56 -27.79 -10.02 -21.16
C PRO A 56 -28.69 -11.07 -21.84
N LEU A 57 -28.15 -12.23 -22.23
CA LEU A 57 -28.90 -13.32 -22.88
C LEU A 57 -29.51 -14.28 -21.85
N VAL A 58 -28.78 -14.60 -20.79
CA VAL A 58 -29.20 -15.63 -19.81
C VAL A 58 -29.78 -14.99 -18.54
N GLY A 59 -29.57 -13.69 -18.30
CA GLY A 59 -29.95 -13.00 -17.07
C GLY A 59 -29.20 -13.50 -15.82
N ALA A 60 -28.40 -14.56 -15.96
CA ALA A 60 -27.49 -15.05 -14.96
C ALA A 60 -26.34 -14.06 -14.80
N LYS A 61 -25.84 -13.90 -13.58
CA LYS A 61 -24.49 -13.33 -13.41
C LYS A 61 -23.55 -14.17 -14.27
N LEU A 62 -22.63 -13.55 -15.01
CA LEU A 62 -21.58 -14.30 -15.71
C LEU A 62 -20.81 -15.06 -14.62
N GLY A 63 -21.25 -16.29 -14.36
CA GLY A 63 -20.84 -17.06 -13.21
C GLY A 63 -19.44 -17.56 -13.44
N SER A 64 -18.56 -17.35 -12.45
CA SER A 64 -17.37 -18.15 -12.13
C SER A 64 -16.26 -18.35 -13.18
N ALA A 65 -16.47 -18.11 -14.47
CA ALA A 65 -15.41 -18.04 -15.48
C ALA A 65 -14.64 -16.70 -15.40
N ALA A 66 -14.58 -16.17 -14.17
CA ALA A 66 -14.28 -14.81 -13.79
C ALA A 66 -12.84 -14.45 -14.16
N THR A 67 -12.67 -13.23 -14.65
CA THR A 67 -11.41 -12.64 -15.08
C THR A 67 -10.22 -13.21 -14.29
N PRO A 68 -9.28 -13.89 -14.96
CA PRO A 68 -8.15 -14.53 -14.28
C PRO A 68 -7.36 -13.47 -13.51
N LEU A 69 -6.91 -13.85 -12.31
CA LEU A 69 -5.98 -13.00 -11.56
C LEU A 69 -4.62 -13.06 -12.25
N LEU A 70 -4.22 -11.94 -12.84
CA LEU A 70 -2.95 -11.79 -13.55
C LEU A 70 -1.81 -11.43 -12.58
N CYS A 71 -1.89 -11.94 -11.36
CA CYS A 71 -0.94 -11.69 -10.29
C CYS A 71 0.15 -12.76 -10.31
N ARG A 72 1.40 -12.34 -10.21
CA ARG A 72 2.56 -13.23 -10.04
C ARG A 72 3.42 -12.80 -8.86
N THR A 73 4.01 -13.78 -8.19
CA THR A 73 4.97 -13.54 -7.11
C THR A 73 6.22 -12.89 -7.71
N THR A 74 6.68 -11.80 -7.09
CA THR A 74 7.88 -11.07 -7.55
C THR A 74 9.03 -11.25 -6.57
N ASP A 75 10.19 -11.68 -7.06
CA ASP A 75 11.39 -11.75 -6.25
C ASP A 75 11.97 -10.34 -6.01
N LYS A 76 12.26 -10.02 -4.76
CA LYS A 76 12.92 -8.78 -4.35
C LYS A 76 14.19 -9.10 -3.58
N TYR A 77 15.32 -8.67 -4.12
CA TYR A 77 16.62 -8.82 -3.50
C TYR A 77 16.97 -7.57 -2.70
N ILE A 78 16.85 -7.64 -1.38
CA ILE A 78 17.20 -6.52 -0.50
C ILE A 78 18.72 -6.53 -0.27
N ALA A 79 19.31 -5.33 -0.28
CA ALA A 79 20.74 -5.10 -0.19
C ALA A 79 21.57 -5.68 -1.35
N GLU A 80 20.96 -5.92 -2.51
CA GLU A 80 21.70 -6.35 -3.68
C GLU A 80 22.69 -5.27 -4.14
N GLY A 81 23.99 -5.60 -4.08
CA GLY A 81 25.07 -4.68 -4.43
C GLY A 81 25.38 -3.61 -3.36
N LYS A 82 24.61 -3.54 -2.27
CA LYS A 82 24.86 -2.64 -1.14
C LYS A 82 25.52 -3.42 0.01
N LYS A 83 26.85 -3.32 0.12
CA LYS A 83 27.60 -3.97 1.21
C LYS A 83 27.18 -3.48 2.59
N ASP A 84 26.69 -2.25 2.70
CA ASP A 84 26.46 -1.56 3.97
C ASP A 84 25.00 -1.20 4.22
N ALA A 85 24.04 -1.90 3.58
CA ALA A 85 22.62 -1.59 3.75
C ALA A 85 22.22 -1.69 5.23
N THR A 86 21.68 -0.60 5.76
CA THR A 86 21.36 -0.46 7.18
C THR A 86 20.10 -1.25 7.55
N LYS A 87 19.94 -1.55 8.85
CA LYS A 87 18.72 -2.17 9.39
C LYS A 87 17.46 -1.40 9.00
N GLU A 88 17.54 -0.07 9.00
CA GLU A 88 16.43 0.81 8.64
C GLU A 88 16.07 0.73 7.16
N GLU A 89 17.06 0.72 6.26
CA GLU A 89 16.83 0.48 4.82
C GLU A 89 16.17 -0.88 4.55
N ILE A 90 16.57 -1.92 5.29
CA ILE A 90 15.96 -3.25 5.18
C ILE A 90 14.49 -3.19 5.61
N MET A 91 14.19 -2.60 6.78
CA MET A 91 12.81 -2.43 7.26
C MET A 91 11.96 -1.60 6.29
N MET A 92 12.55 -0.55 5.67
CA MET A 92 11.90 0.27 4.65
C MET A 92 11.46 -0.56 3.44
N GLU A 93 12.38 -1.32 2.84
CA GLU A 93 12.12 -2.12 1.63
C GLU A 93 11.09 -3.24 1.87
N ILE A 94 11.12 -3.85 3.07
CA ILE A 94 10.11 -4.83 3.49
C ILE A 94 8.74 -4.15 3.66
N SER A 95 8.69 -3.01 4.36
CA SER A 95 7.46 -2.25 4.59
C SER A 95 6.83 -1.77 3.28
N GLU A 96 7.64 -1.30 2.33
CA GLU A 96 7.21 -0.93 0.98
C GLU A 96 6.61 -2.12 0.23
N SER A 97 7.17 -3.32 0.40
CA SER A 97 6.63 -4.55 -0.20
C SER A 97 5.29 -4.93 0.41
N MET A 98 5.12 -4.78 1.73
CA MET A 98 3.85 -5.00 2.43
C MET A 98 2.76 -4.02 1.95
N ALA A 99 3.07 -2.73 1.88
CA ALA A 99 2.11 -1.72 1.41
C ALA A 99 1.75 -1.90 -0.07
N ARG A 100 2.70 -2.26 -0.94
CA ARG A 100 2.39 -2.56 -2.35
C ARG A 100 1.53 -3.80 -2.50
N CYS A 101 1.77 -4.84 -1.71
CA CYS A 101 0.91 -6.03 -1.67
C CYS A 101 -0.52 -5.66 -1.26
N TRP A 102 -0.69 -4.82 -0.22
CA TRP A 102 -1.99 -4.27 0.16
C TRP A 102 -2.69 -3.52 -0.99
N TRP A 103 -1.93 -2.68 -1.69
CA TRP A 103 -2.41 -1.90 -2.83
C TRP A 103 -2.85 -2.76 -4.02
N GLN A 104 -2.09 -3.81 -4.34
CA GLN A 104 -2.40 -4.76 -5.42
C GLN A 104 -3.76 -5.43 -5.21
N PHE A 105 -4.11 -5.74 -3.95
CA PHE A 105 -5.32 -6.44 -3.58
C PHE A 105 -6.47 -5.51 -3.14
N GLY A 106 -6.46 -4.26 -3.62
CA GLY A 106 -7.59 -3.35 -3.50
C GLY A 106 -7.73 -2.66 -2.15
N GLU A 107 -6.66 -2.59 -1.35
CA GLU A 107 -6.60 -1.80 -0.11
C GLU A 107 -7.74 -2.16 0.87
N GLY A 108 -8.16 -3.43 0.90
CA GLY A 108 -9.22 -3.92 1.78
C GLY A 108 -10.65 -3.55 1.38
N LEU A 109 -10.84 -2.93 0.22
CA LEU A 109 -12.16 -2.60 -0.33
C LEU A 109 -12.87 -3.80 -0.96
N ILE A 110 -12.14 -4.91 -1.17
CA ILE A 110 -12.66 -6.12 -1.82
C ILE A 110 -12.80 -7.22 -0.77
N ASN A 111 -14.02 -7.76 -0.62
CA ASN A 111 -14.36 -8.69 0.45
C ASN A 111 -13.72 -10.08 0.26
N ASP A 112 -13.67 -10.60 -0.96
CA ASP A 112 -12.98 -11.87 -1.26
C ASP A 112 -12.44 -11.85 -2.69
N VAL A 113 -11.14 -11.60 -2.82
CA VAL A 113 -10.46 -11.53 -4.13
C VAL A 113 -10.33 -12.92 -4.75
N PHE A 114 -10.28 -13.97 -3.93
CA PHE A 114 -10.03 -15.35 -4.36
C PHE A 114 -11.30 -16.17 -4.50
N LYS A 115 -12.47 -15.52 -4.38
CA LYS A 115 -13.77 -16.17 -4.56
C LYS A 115 -13.77 -17.03 -5.83
N GLU A 116 -14.22 -18.27 -5.66
CA GLU A 116 -14.36 -19.31 -6.70
C GLU A 116 -13.06 -19.78 -7.37
N ALA A 117 -11.89 -19.25 -6.98
CA ALA A 117 -10.62 -19.78 -7.45
C ALA A 117 -10.04 -20.77 -6.44
N ASN A 118 -9.37 -21.81 -6.95
CA ASN A 118 -8.70 -22.83 -6.14
C ASN A 118 -7.37 -22.31 -5.58
N TYR A 119 -7.37 -21.15 -4.91
CA TYR A 119 -6.22 -20.67 -4.15
C TYR A 119 -6.18 -21.36 -2.79
N ASN A 120 -5.01 -21.86 -2.41
CA ASN A 120 -4.84 -22.50 -1.11
C ASN A 120 -5.07 -21.47 -0.01
N ASN A 121 -6.08 -21.75 0.83
CA ASN A 121 -6.49 -20.91 1.96
C ASN A 121 -6.72 -19.43 1.59
N ASN A 122 -7.25 -19.08 0.42
CA ASN A 122 -7.50 -17.68 0.01
C ASN A 122 -6.29 -16.76 0.28
N CYS A 123 -5.08 -17.24 -0.02
CA CYS A 123 -3.84 -16.51 0.23
C CYS A 123 -2.90 -16.56 -0.98
N PHE A 124 -2.21 -15.44 -1.23
CA PHE A 124 -1.29 -15.27 -2.35
C PHE A 124 0.01 -14.60 -1.88
N VAL A 125 1.16 -15.12 -2.33
CA VAL A 125 2.47 -14.51 -2.06
C VAL A 125 2.76 -13.42 -3.09
N CYS A 126 2.71 -12.15 -2.66
CA CYS A 126 3.03 -11.00 -3.52
C CYS A 126 4.53 -10.93 -3.84
N TYR A 127 5.38 -11.12 -2.82
CA TYR A 127 6.82 -10.98 -2.95
C TYR A 127 7.59 -12.07 -2.22
N ASN A 128 8.65 -12.57 -2.87
CA ASN A 128 9.73 -13.30 -2.20
C ASN A 128 10.86 -12.32 -1.91
N VAL A 129 10.97 -11.89 -0.66
CA VAL A 129 11.99 -10.97 -0.19
C VAL A 129 13.22 -11.78 0.21
N VAL A 130 14.23 -11.79 -0.66
CA VAL A 130 15.53 -12.44 -0.42
C VAL A 130 16.44 -11.45 0.28
N LEU A 131 16.73 -11.69 1.56
CA LEU A 131 17.58 -10.81 2.36
C LEU A 131 19.04 -11.29 2.33
N LYS A 132 19.90 -10.58 1.59
CA LYS A 132 21.33 -10.91 1.57
C LYS A 132 22.00 -10.46 2.87
N LYS A 133 23.04 -11.18 3.29
CA LYS A 133 23.90 -10.74 4.39
C LYS A 133 24.67 -9.49 3.97
N THR A 134 24.73 -8.48 4.85
CA THR A 134 25.48 -7.24 4.62
C THR A 134 26.55 -7.07 5.69
N GLY A 135 27.55 -6.22 5.47
CA GLY A 135 28.59 -5.94 6.46
C GLY A 135 28.05 -5.26 7.73
N SER A 136 27.01 -4.44 7.59
CA SER A 136 26.31 -3.76 8.69
C SER A 136 25.19 -4.60 9.33
N PHE A 137 24.82 -5.72 8.71
CA PHE A 137 23.81 -6.66 9.19
C PHE A 137 24.19 -8.14 8.87
N PRO A 138 25.34 -8.64 9.37
CA PRO A 138 25.84 -9.97 8.98
C PRO A 138 25.12 -11.11 9.72
N GLU A 139 24.78 -10.87 10.99
CA GLU A 139 24.05 -11.79 11.88
C GLU A 139 22.90 -11.08 12.61
N GLY A 140 22.61 -9.84 12.20
CA GLY A 140 21.56 -9.05 12.81
C GLY A 140 20.19 -9.71 12.64
N ALA A 141 19.35 -9.52 13.65
CA ALA A 141 17.93 -9.77 13.57
C ALA A 141 17.19 -8.44 13.70
N ILE A 142 16.16 -8.25 12.89
CA ILE A 142 15.09 -7.29 13.17
C ILE A 142 14.04 -8.09 13.91
N THR A 143 13.88 -7.79 15.19
CA THR A 143 12.83 -8.41 15.99
C THR A 143 11.47 -8.01 15.45
N GLN A 144 10.46 -8.85 15.67
CA GLN A 144 9.08 -8.51 15.32
C GLN A 144 8.68 -7.13 15.89
N GLN A 145 9.02 -6.87 17.16
CA GLN A 145 8.70 -5.61 17.83
C GLN A 145 9.32 -4.39 17.13
N GLU A 146 10.58 -4.48 16.69
CA GLU A 146 11.24 -3.41 15.96
C GLU A 146 10.59 -3.17 14.59
N MET A 147 10.24 -4.24 13.88
CA MET A 147 9.56 -4.11 12.59
C MET A 147 8.15 -3.51 12.75
N ILE A 148 7.40 -3.93 13.76
CA ILE A 148 6.09 -3.37 14.10
C ILE A 148 6.23 -1.89 14.41
N LYS A 149 7.17 -1.53 15.30
CA LYS A 149 7.44 -0.14 15.65
C LYS A 149 7.74 0.69 14.39
N TYR A 150 8.62 0.20 13.52
CA TYR A 150 8.95 0.85 12.26
C TYR A 150 7.74 1.05 11.36
N LEU A 151 6.90 0.02 11.19
CA LEU A 151 5.69 0.09 10.36
C LEU A 151 4.74 1.22 10.81
N PHE A 152 4.63 1.45 12.12
CA PHE A 152 3.68 2.41 12.68
C PHE A 152 4.25 3.80 12.97
N GLU A 153 5.57 3.94 13.05
CA GLU A 153 6.24 5.22 13.23
C GLU A 153 6.68 5.86 11.90
N THR A 154 6.96 5.05 10.86
CA THR A 154 7.48 5.54 9.60
C THR A 154 6.38 5.97 8.62
N PRO A 155 6.41 7.20 8.08
CA PRO A 155 5.50 7.63 7.01
C PRO A 155 5.52 6.71 5.80
N TYR A 156 4.34 6.40 5.28
CA TYR A 156 4.20 5.82 3.96
C TYR A 156 3.49 6.76 2.99
N ARG A 157 2.28 7.18 3.37
CA ARG A 157 1.38 7.91 2.48
C ARG A 157 0.77 9.11 3.19
N VAL A 158 0.66 10.20 2.45
CA VAL A 158 -0.06 11.40 2.89
C VAL A 158 -1.25 11.61 1.98
N GLU A 159 -2.43 11.72 2.57
CA GLU A 159 -3.66 12.03 1.87
C GLU A 159 -3.72 13.52 1.53
N SER A 160 -3.70 13.80 0.23
CA SER A 160 -3.84 15.14 -0.30
C SER A 160 -5.28 15.62 -0.14
N LYS A 161 -5.46 16.84 0.36
CA LYS A 161 -6.77 17.53 0.33
C LYS A 161 -7.01 18.26 -0.99
N SER A 162 -6.17 18.03 -2.00
CA SER A 162 -6.28 18.66 -3.30
C SER A 162 -7.50 18.17 -4.07
N ASP A 163 -8.21 19.11 -4.69
CA ASP A 163 -9.21 18.81 -5.71
C ASP A 163 -8.58 18.40 -7.06
N ASN A 164 -7.24 18.45 -7.18
CA ASN A 164 -6.49 18.15 -8.39
C ASN A 164 -7.01 18.91 -9.61
N CYS A 165 -7.40 20.18 -9.41
CA CYS A 165 -7.91 21.04 -10.48
C CYS A 165 -6.81 21.55 -11.43
N LYS A 166 -5.53 21.34 -11.06
CA LYS A 166 -4.34 21.55 -11.88
C LYS A 166 -3.38 20.36 -11.76
N ALA A 167 -2.50 20.19 -12.74
CA ALA A 167 -1.38 19.25 -12.61
C ALA A 167 -0.50 19.66 -11.43
N GLY A 168 -0.20 18.71 -10.53
CA GLY A 168 0.55 18.98 -9.29
C GLY A 168 -0.30 19.42 -8.10
N GLY A 169 -1.63 19.46 -8.23
CA GLY A 169 -2.59 19.69 -7.15
C GLY A 169 -3.45 20.94 -7.37
N GLY A 170 -3.87 21.59 -6.28
CA GLY A 170 -4.77 22.75 -6.31
C GLY A 170 -6.10 22.48 -5.62
N ILE A 171 -6.72 23.55 -5.13
CA ILE A 171 -7.95 23.50 -4.32
C ILE A 171 -9.01 24.37 -5.01
N CYS A 172 -10.21 23.83 -5.13
CA CYS A 172 -11.33 24.51 -5.76
C CYS A 172 -11.98 25.49 -4.78
N SER A 173 -12.22 26.72 -5.24
CA SER A 173 -12.79 27.80 -4.45
C SER A 173 -13.98 28.47 -5.13
N THR A 174 -14.86 29.05 -4.32
CA THR A 174 -16.11 29.71 -4.70
C THR A 174 -15.95 31.19 -5.00
N ALA A 175 -14.87 31.85 -4.56
CA ALA A 175 -14.73 33.30 -4.73
C ALA A 175 -13.87 33.64 -5.96
N ASP A 176 -14.30 34.65 -6.72
CA ASP A 176 -13.53 35.29 -7.79
C ASP A 176 -12.41 36.20 -7.27
N THR A 177 -12.38 36.41 -5.96
CA THR A 177 -11.43 37.26 -5.25
C THR A 177 -10.32 36.43 -4.62
N ALA A 178 -9.13 37.04 -4.48
CA ALA A 178 -8.00 36.46 -3.76
C ALA A 178 -8.38 35.92 -2.36
N SER A 179 -9.46 36.45 -1.77
CA SER A 179 -10.00 36.00 -0.49
C SER A 179 -10.57 34.58 -0.48
N GLY A 180 -11.04 34.03 -1.60
CA GLY A 180 -11.49 32.64 -1.67
C GLY A 180 -10.34 31.64 -1.66
N CYS A 181 -9.16 32.07 -2.10
CA CYS A 181 -7.93 31.28 -2.02
C CYS A 181 -7.16 31.52 -0.70
N ASN A 182 -7.78 32.15 0.31
CA ASN A 182 -7.16 32.39 1.60
C ASN A 182 -6.98 31.10 2.43
N GLU A 183 -7.68 30.02 2.08
CA GLU A 183 -7.44 28.70 2.70
C GLU A 183 -6.03 28.16 2.40
N ILE A 184 -5.44 28.56 1.26
CA ILE A 184 -4.03 28.32 0.95
C ILE A 184 -3.21 29.40 1.62
N ASP A 185 -3.03 29.28 2.94
CA ASP A 185 -2.26 30.11 3.87
C ASP A 185 -2.35 31.65 3.65
N ALA A 186 -2.69 32.38 4.71
CA ALA A 186 -2.83 33.85 4.68
C ALA A 186 -1.52 34.56 4.29
N GLN A 187 -0.37 33.88 4.36
CA GLN A 187 0.95 34.45 4.12
C GLN A 187 1.49 34.31 2.69
N SER A 188 0.89 33.50 1.80
CA SER A 188 1.55 33.21 0.53
C SER A 188 1.28 34.28 -0.54
N THR A 189 2.31 35.05 -0.92
CA THR A 189 2.33 35.90 -2.12
C THR A 189 2.36 35.11 -3.44
N TYR A 190 2.38 33.76 -3.35
CA TYR A 190 2.64 32.84 -4.45
C TYR A 190 1.37 32.26 -5.12
N LYS A 191 0.22 32.91 -4.91
CA LYS A 191 -1.09 32.42 -5.35
C LYS A 191 -1.32 32.68 -6.83
N GLN A 192 -1.75 31.64 -7.54
CA GLN A 192 -2.28 31.72 -8.88
C GLN A 192 -3.73 31.22 -8.88
N ILE A 193 -4.57 31.87 -9.69
CA ILE A 193 -5.99 31.56 -9.80
C ILE A 193 -6.28 31.25 -11.26
N ASP A 194 -6.68 30.01 -11.53
CA ASP A 194 -7.25 29.61 -12.81
C ASP A 194 -8.77 29.73 -12.72
N LYS A 195 -9.29 30.81 -13.30
CA LYS A 195 -10.72 31.15 -13.23
C LYS A 195 -11.54 30.22 -14.11
N SER A 196 -12.75 29.89 -13.67
CA SER A 196 -13.70 29.12 -14.48
C SER A 196 -13.16 27.73 -14.90
N ASN A 197 -12.43 27.07 -14.01
CA ASN A 197 -11.82 25.77 -14.19
C ASN A 197 -12.89 24.66 -14.27
N GLN A 198 -12.82 23.85 -15.34
CA GLN A 198 -13.81 22.81 -15.61
C GLN A 198 -13.83 21.69 -14.57
N ILE A 199 -12.68 21.32 -14.00
CA ILE A 199 -12.58 20.27 -12.97
C ILE A 199 -13.28 20.71 -11.69
N CYS A 200 -13.11 21.96 -11.30
CA CYS A 200 -13.80 22.50 -10.12
C CYS A 200 -15.32 22.49 -10.27
N ARG A 201 -15.82 22.94 -11.43
CA ARG A 201 -17.26 22.91 -11.74
C ARG A 201 -17.83 21.50 -11.75
N SER A 202 -17.11 20.52 -12.29
CA SER A 202 -17.60 19.14 -12.40
C SER A 202 -17.60 18.41 -11.06
N LYS A 203 -16.58 18.64 -10.22
CA LYS A 203 -16.49 18.02 -8.89
C LYS A 203 -17.44 18.63 -7.86
N ASN A 204 -17.72 19.94 -7.95
CA ASN A 204 -18.44 20.67 -6.93
C ASN A 204 -19.64 21.49 -7.49
N PRO A 205 -20.59 20.87 -8.23
CA PRO A 205 -21.65 21.61 -8.92
C PRO A 205 -22.61 22.33 -7.97
N LYS A 206 -22.77 21.83 -6.73
CA LYS A 206 -23.66 22.42 -5.72
C LYS A 206 -23.03 23.62 -5.01
N GLU A 207 -21.71 23.60 -4.85
CA GLU A 207 -20.97 24.61 -4.09
C GLU A 207 -20.57 25.81 -4.95
N LYS A 208 -20.78 25.75 -6.28
CA LYS A 208 -20.36 26.78 -7.23
C LYS A 208 -18.85 27.12 -7.12
N LYS A 209 -18.03 26.10 -6.84
CA LYS A 209 -16.57 26.24 -6.87
C LYS A 209 -16.12 26.22 -8.33
N GLU A 210 -15.86 27.39 -8.90
CA GLU A 210 -15.46 27.51 -10.30
C GLU A 210 -13.98 27.83 -10.48
N ASN A 211 -13.29 28.23 -9.41
CA ASN A 211 -11.91 28.71 -9.50
C ASN A 211 -10.95 27.69 -8.91
N CYS A 212 -9.82 27.46 -9.57
CA CYS A 212 -8.75 26.61 -9.07
C CYS A 212 -7.64 27.47 -8.47
N CYS A 213 -7.43 27.36 -7.17
CA CYS A 213 -6.35 28.02 -6.44
C CYS A 213 -5.13 27.09 -6.39
N PHE A 214 -3.97 27.57 -6.83
CA PHE A 214 -2.72 26.80 -6.80
C PHE A 214 -1.51 27.72 -6.63
N THR A 215 -0.36 27.11 -6.35
CA THR A 215 0.94 27.76 -6.20
C THR A 215 2.01 26.94 -6.92
N SER A 216 3.25 27.40 -6.94
CA SER A 216 4.40 26.58 -7.37
C SER A 216 4.80 25.52 -6.35
N TYR A 217 4.23 25.53 -5.14
CA TYR A 217 4.65 24.69 -4.01
C TYR A 217 3.69 23.53 -3.81
N SER A 218 4.20 22.31 -3.96
CA SER A 218 3.37 21.11 -3.87
C SER A 218 2.78 20.90 -2.49
N CYS A 219 3.41 21.36 -1.40
CA CYS A 219 2.85 21.23 -0.05
C CYS A 219 1.50 21.93 0.09
N LEU A 220 1.45 23.20 -0.33
CA LEU A 220 0.24 24.02 -0.30
C LEU A 220 -0.82 23.49 -1.27
N ASN A 221 -0.40 23.06 -2.46
CA ASN A 221 -1.31 22.50 -3.47
C ASN A 221 -1.98 21.20 -3.02
N ASN A 222 -1.37 20.47 -2.08
CA ASN A 222 -1.89 19.23 -1.53
C ASN A 222 -2.58 19.37 -0.15
N GLY A 223 -2.77 20.61 0.32
CA GLY A 223 -3.44 20.91 1.58
C GLY A 223 -2.56 20.75 2.83
N GLY A 224 -1.24 20.71 2.65
CA GLY A 224 -0.27 20.92 3.71
C GLY A 224 -0.13 22.41 4.06
N LYS A 225 0.72 22.70 5.05
CA LYS A 225 1.09 24.04 5.49
C LYS A 225 2.59 24.23 5.38
N CYS A 226 3.02 25.36 4.84
CA CYS A 226 4.43 25.74 4.86
C CYS A 226 4.65 26.68 6.04
N SER A 227 5.51 26.31 6.98
CA SER A 227 5.80 27.15 8.14
C SER A 227 7.28 27.10 8.50
N SER A 228 7.80 28.21 9.02
CA SER A 228 9.10 28.25 9.70
C SER A 228 9.02 27.67 11.12
N ASP A 229 7.83 27.68 11.72
CA ASP A 229 7.61 27.24 13.09
C ASP A 229 7.31 25.74 13.14
N ASP A 230 7.62 25.10 14.27
CA ASP A 230 7.26 23.70 14.50
C ASP A 230 5.76 23.57 14.83
N LEU A 231 5.00 22.94 13.94
CA LEU A 231 3.56 22.72 14.08
C LEU A 231 3.23 21.36 14.72
N THR A 232 4.21 20.61 15.21
CA THR A 232 4.01 19.25 15.76
C THR A 232 3.06 19.25 16.96
N ALA A 233 3.19 20.24 17.87
CA ALA A 233 2.28 20.40 19.01
C ALA A 233 0.82 20.70 18.61
N GLN A 234 0.61 21.17 17.38
CA GLN A 234 -0.72 21.45 16.81
C GLN A 234 -1.30 20.23 16.06
N GLY A 235 -0.67 19.06 16.20
CA GLY A 235 -1.09 17.83 15.54
C GLY A 235 -0.70 17.76 14.07
N TYR A 236 0.35 18.47 13.64
CA TYR A 236 0.94 18.31 12.32
C TYR A 236 2.20 17.42 12.37
N ARG A 237 2.64 16.92 11.22
CA ARG A 237 3.89 16.19 11.05
C ARG A 237 4.67 16.76 9.88
N HIS A 238 5.99 16.76 9.99
CA HIS A 238 6.88 17.12 8.90
C HIS A 238 6.71 16.16 7.72
N TYR A 239 6.72 16.68 6.50
CA TYR A 239 6.69 15.89 5.27
C TYR A 239 7.55 16.51 4.17
N ASP A 240 8.72 15.93 3.94
CA ASP A 240 9.78 16.44 3.07
C ASP A 240 9.57 16.20 1.57
N LYS A 241 8.67 15.27 1.19
CA LYS A 241 8.37 14.98 -0.22
C LYS A 241 7.53 16.05 -0.91
N TRP A 242 6.98 17.01 -0.16
CA TRP A 242 6.27 18.15 -0.70
C TRP A 242 7.06 19.43 -0.46
N GLU A 243 7.13 20.25 -1.50
CA GLU A 243 7.98 21.43 -1.55
C GLU A 243 7.27 22.64 -0.94
N CYS A 244 8.04 23.44 -0.23
CA CYS A 244 7.68 24.74 0.33
C CYS A 244 8.66 25.81 -0.16
N PRO A 245 8.35 27.12 0.03
CA PRO A 245 9.33 28.18 -0.17
C PRO A 245 10.63 27.93 0.58
N SER A 246 11.75 28.40 0.03
CA SER A 246 13.04 28.38 0.71
C SER A 246 12.90 28.97 2.11
N SER A 247 13.41 28.29 3.14
CA SER A 247 13.28 28.58 4.60
C SER A 247 12.02 28.08 5.31
N MET A 248 11.07 27.45 4.61
CA MET A 248 9.89 26.86 5.24
C MET A 248 9.88 25.33 5.14
N THR A 249 9.22 24.72 6.11
CA THR A 249 9.05 23.28 6.22
C THR A 249 7.60 22.92 5.92
N CYS A 250 7.39 21.83 5.18
CA CYS A 250 6.04 21.34 4.91
C CYS A 250 5.51 20.51 6.09
N TYR A 251 4.34 20.90 6.58
CA TYR A 251 3.62 20.26 7.66
C TYR A 251 2.27 19.75 7.16
N VAL A 252 1.97 18.49 7.44
CA VAL A 252 0.68 17.88 7.10
C VAL A 252 -0.05 17.47 8.37
N ASN A 253 -1.37 17.66 8.39
CA ASN A 253 -2.16 17.27 9.54
C ASN A 253 -1.99 15.77 9.82
N SER A 254 -1.75 15.39 11.06
CA SER A 254 -1.49 13.99 11.45
C SER A 254 -2.63 13.06 11.06
N LYS A 255 -3.88 13.55 10.95
CA LYS A 255 -5.04 12.75 10.50
C LYS A 255 -4.96 12.32 9.04
N ASN A 256 -4.22 13.06 8.21
CA ASN A 256 -4.01 12.77 6.81
C ASN A 256 -2.71 11.98 6.57
N PHE A 257 -2.00 11.64 7.64
CA PHE A 257 -0.69 11.02 7.57
C PHE A 257 -0.82 9.54 7.95
N TYR A 258 -0.50 8.67 7.01
CA TYR A 258 -0.56 7.23 7.20
C TYR A 258 0.87 6.68 7.27
N SER A 259 1.20 6.10 8.41
CA SER A 259 2.33 5.18 8.51
C SER A 259 2.09 3.94 7.63
N TYR A 260 3.10 3.10 7.39
CA TYR A 260 2.90 1.83 6.68
C TYR A 260 1.82 0.97 7.35
N GLY A 261 1.85 0.92 8.67
CA GLY A 261 0.90 0.17 9.47
C GLY A 261 -0.50 0.78 9.42
N ASP A 262 -0.64 2.10 9.57
CA ASP A 262 -1.94 2.78 9.44
C ASP A 262 -2.53 2.59 8.04
N TYR A 263 -1.69 2.67 7.02
CA TYR A 263 -2.11 2.47 5.64
C TYR A 263 -2.73 1.09 5.44
N ILE A 264 -2.07 0.02 5.89
CA ILE A 264 -2.61 -1.34 5.76
C ILE A 264 -3.84 -1.54 6.65
N GLN A 265 -3.86 -0.97 7.86
CA GLN A 265 -4.96 -1.23 8.79
C GLN A 265 -6.24 -0.43 8.52
N ARG A 266 -6.14 0.75 7.92
CA ARG A 266 -7.24 1.73 7.88
C ARG A 266 -7.48 2.38 6.54
N TYR A 267 -6.51 2.37 5.63
CA TYR A 267 -6.68 3.05 4.36
C TYR A 267 -7.46 2.18 3.38
N GLY A 268 -8.60 2.69 2.91
CA GLY A 268 -9.54 1.96 2.06
C GLY A 268 -10.49 1.08 2.88
N GLY A 269 -9.95 0.02 3.48
CA GLY A 269 -10.69 -0.91 4.34
C GLY A 269 -9.90 -1.33 5.58
N ASN A 270 -10.55 -2.12 6.44
CA ASN A 270 -9.90 -2.67 7.62
C ASN A 270 -8.94 -3.78 7.23
N GLY A 271 -7.66 -3.64 7.56
CA GLY A 271 -6.65 -4.69 7.37
C GLY A 271 -5.96 -5.06 8.67
N LYS A 272 -5.18 -6.15 8.64
CA LYS A 272 -4.25 -6.52 9.72
C LYS A 272 -2.88 -6.89 9.17
N ILE A 273 -1.89 -6.78 10.05
CA ILE A 273 -0.51 -7.18 9.78
C ILE A 273 -0.15 -8.30 10.75
N ILE A 274 0.43 -9.38 10.26
CA ILE A 274 0.93 -10.49 11.07
C ILE A 274 2.38 -10.77 10.68
N LEU A 275 3.27 -10.75 11.68
CA LEU A 275 4.66 -11.16 11.55
C LEU A 275 4.80 -12.50 12.25
N THR A 276 5.23 -13.55 11.55
CA THR A 276 5.33 -14.89 12.15
C THR A 276 6.70 -15.15 12.76
N ASP A 277 7.72 -14.43 12.32
CA ASP A 277 9.11 -14.65 12.73
C ASP A 277 9.87 -13.32 12.80
N ASP A 278 10.99 -13.32 13.52
CA ASP A 278 12.03 -12.29 13.38
C ASP A 278 12.66 -12.35 11.98
N ILE A 279 13.11 -11.18 11.49
CA ILE A 279 13.76 -11.06 10.18
C ILE A 279 15.27 -11.17 10.36
N LYS A 280 15.89 -12.17 9.73
CA LYS A 280 17.30 -12.55 9.87
C LYS A 280 18.01 -12.50 8.52
N ALA A 281 19.26 -12.04 8.55
CA ALA A 281 20.10 -11.98 7.35
C ALA A 281 20.32 -13.37 6.73
N GLY A 282 20.29 -13.45 5.40
CA GLY A 282 20.48 -14.70 4.65
C GLY A 282 19.24 -15.57 4.51
N GLU A 283 18.09 -15.15 5.06
CA GLU A 283 16.82 -15.85 4.89
C GLU A 283 15.96 -15.22 3.77
N THR A 284 14.96 -15.97 3.30
CA THR A 284 13.96 -15.50 2.34
C THR A 284 12.59 -15.45 2.99
N TYR A 285 11.92 -14.31 2.86
CA TYR A 285 10.61 -14.05 3.45
C TYR A 285 9.55 -13.91 2.37
N ALA A 286 8.36 -14.42 2.63
CA ALA A 286 7.17 -14.24 1.82
C ALA A 286 6.35 -13.08 2.38
N VAL A 287 6.12 -12.04 1.57
CA VAL A 287 5.09 -11.02 1.84
C VAL A 287 3.82 -11.46 1.15
N SER A 288 2.80 -11.77 1.92
CA SER A 288 1.59 -12.44 1.41
C SER A 288 0.33 -11.67 1.76
N TYR A 289 -0.67 -11.73 0.89
CA TYR A 289 -2.02 -11.22 1.13
C TYR A 289 -2.97 -12.39 1.37
N GLY A 290 -3.69 -12.38 2.48
CA GLY A 290 -4.80 -13.28 2.76
C GLY A 290 -6.13 -12.55 2.68
N SER A 291 -7.03 -13.03 1.82
CA SER A 291 -8.38 -12.49 1.71
C SER A 291 -9.29 -13.07 2.81
N PRO A 292 -10.34 -12.35 3.24
CA PRO A 292 -11.37 -12.91 4.10
C PRO A 292 -11.92 -14.22 3.55
N THR A 293 -12.35 -15.08 4.46
CA THR A 293 -12.91 -16.40 4.13
C THR A 293 -14.41 -16.48 4.41
N GLY A 294 -14.99 -15.42 4.98
CA GLY A 294 -16.37 -15.41 5.47
C GLY A 294 -16.62 -16.31 6.67
N LYS A 295 -15.61 -17.04 7.16
CA LYS A 295 -15.70 -17.85 8.37
C LYS A 295 -15.40 -16.97 9.58
N ASP A 296 -16.32 -16.98 10.54
CA ASP A 296 -16.06 -16.40 11.85
C ASP A 296 -14.85 -17.10 12.48
N CYS A 297 -13.83 -16.30 12.80
CA CYS A 297 -12.67 -16.77 13.52
C CYS A 297 -12.86 -16.45 15.00
N GLY A 298 -12.87 -17.48 15.86
CA GLY A 298 -12.94 -17.27 17.32
C GLY A 298 -11.77 -16.42 17.84
N TRP A 299 -10.58 -16.56 17.23
CA TRP A 299 -9.44 -15.69 17.52
C TRP A 299 -9.68 -14.23 17.07
N CYS A 300 -10.44 -14.02 16.00
CA CYS A 300 -10.82 -12.68 15.57
C CYS A 300 -11.75 -12.02 16.57
N THR A 301 -12.64 -12.76 17.24
CA THR A 301 -13.44 -12.18 18.33
C THR A 301 -12.62 -11.88 19.58
N ALA A 302 -11.52 -12.59 19.85
CA ALA A 302 -10.61 -12.21 20.93
C ALA A 302 -9.90 -10.87 20.60
N ILE A 303 -9.53 -10.68 19.33
CA ILE A 303 -8.91 -9.43 18.87
C ILE A 303 -9.93 -8.29 18.72
N ALA A 304 -11.15 -8.59 18.26
CA ALA A 304 -12.22 -7.62 18.07
C ALA A 304 -12.94 -7.26 19.37
N GLY A 305 -13.09 -8.22 20.29
CA GLY A 305 -13.75 -8.09 21.59
C GLY A 305 -12.97 -7.25 22.61
N GLY A 306 -11.66 -7.03 22.38
CA GLY A 306 -10.89 -6.04 23.12
C GLY A 306 -11.12 -4.59 22.65
N PHE A 307 -11.77 -4.39 21.50
CA PHE A 307 -11.94 -3.08 20.86
C PHE A 307 -13.37 -2.92 20.32
N GLY A 308 -14.33 -2.91 21.23
CA GLY A 308 -15.67 -2.40 20.94
C GLY A 308 -15.58 -0.95 20.46
N VAL A 309 -16.00 -0.72 19.22
CA VAL A 309 -16.01 0.55 18.51
C VAL A 309 -17.05 1.47 19.16
N ALA A 310 -16.69 2.15 20.24
CA ALA A 310 -17.45 3.28 20.76
C ALA A 310 -16.49 4.46 20.92
N SER A 311 -16.57 5.41 19.99
CA SER A 311 -16.12 6.81 20.10
C SER A 311 -14.81 7.06 20.83
N GLY A 312 -13.77 7.42 20.06
CA GLY A 312 -12.55 8.13 20.46
C GLY A 312 -12.21 8.20 21.96
N ALA A 313 -11.09 7.56 22.32
CA ALA A 313 -10.42 7.55 23.63
C ALA A 313 -10.75 6.34 24.53
N SER A 314 -10.08 5.22 24.28
CA SER A 314 -9.26 4.50 25.28
C SER A 314 -8.74 3.20 24.66
N VAL A 315 -7.41 3.09 24.59
CA VAL A 315 -6.71 1.90 24.09
C VAL A 315 -6.67 0.89 25.24
N ALA A 316 -7.55 -0.11 25.20
CA ALA A 316 -7.49 -1.25 26.12
C ALA A 316 -6.48 -2.27 25.59
N ALA A 317 -5.42 -2.47 26.35
CA ALA A 317 -4.39 -3.47 26.13
C ALA A 317 -5.00 -4.88 26.17
N LEU A 318 -4.83 -5.65 25.10
CA LEU A 318 -4.92 -7.11 25.21
C LEU A 318 -3.63 -7.60 25.85
N ALA A 319 -3.78 -7.98 27.12
CA ALA A 319 -2.81 -8.71 27.90
C ALA A 319 -2.52 -10.07 27.25
N PHE A 320 -1.35 -10.20 26.65
CA PHE A 320 -0.70 -11.50 26.60
C PHE A 320 -0.19 -11.80 28.00
N GLY A 321 -0.51 -13.00 28.51
CA GLY A 321 -0.13 -13.46 29.84
C GLY A 321 1.38 -13.35 30.06
N LEU A 322 1.76 -12.32 30.80
CA LEU A 322 3.11 -12.15 31.33
C LEU A 322 3.15 -12.84 32.69
N SER A 323 3.80 -13.99 32.75
CA SER A 323 4.41 -14.46 33.99
C SER A 323 5.86 -13.97 34.16
N ASN A 324 6.33 -12.94 33.42
CA ASN A 324 7.55 -12.23 33.81
C ASN A 324 7.68 -10.79 33.25
N PRO A 325 8.39 -9.89 33.97
CA PRO A 325 8.24 -8.45 33.86
C PRO A 325 9.39 -7.83 33.04
N VAL A 326 9.18 -7.61 31.75
CA VAL A 326 10.06 -6.70 30.98
C VAL A 326 9.22 -5.82 30.06
N GLY A 327 8.94 -4.61 30.56
CA GLY A 327 9.01 -3.37 29.79
C GLY A 327 8.07 -3.17 28.61
N TRP A 328 6.82 -2.82 28.89
CA TRP A 328 5.95 -2.14 27.92
C TRP A 328 6.44 -0.71 27.69
N VAL A 329 6.74 -0.34 26.43
CA VAL A 329 6.80 1.07 26.03
C VAL A 329 5.42 1.46 25.54
N ALA A 330 4.59 1.95 26.46
CA ALA A 330 3.43 2.75 26.10
C ALA A 330 3.95 4.09 25.54
N VAL A 331 4.11 4.17 24.22
CA VAL A 331 4.35 5.46 23.56
C VAL A 331 3.07 6.28 23.76
N ALA A 332 3.14 7.27 24.63
CA ALA A 332 2.04 8.18 24.97
C ALA A 332 1.67 9.03 23.74
N GLY A 333 0.83 8.47 22.87
CA GLY A 333 0.32 9.07 21.64
C GLY A 333 -0.69 8.14 20.94
N ALA A 334 -1.43 7.38 21.75
CA ALA A 334 -1.88 6.02 21.51
C ALA A 334 -2.87 5.83 20.35
N VAL A 335 -2.34 5.38 19.22
CA VAL A 335 -3.06 4.48 18.34
C VAL A 335 -2.69 3.07 18.79
N GLY A 336 -3.65 2.33 19.36
CA GLY A 336 -3.47 0.97 19.82
C GLY A 336 -3.20 0.02 18.66
N TYR A 337 -1.94 -0.25 18.39
CA TYR A 337 -1.55 -1.24 17.40
C TYR A 337 -1.43 -2.60 18.08
N LEU A 338 -2.37 -3.50 17.79
CA LEU A 338 -2.22 -4.91 18.12
C LEU A 338 -1.43 -5.57 17.00
N ALA A 339 -0.17 -5.88 17.29
CA ALA A 339 0.62 -6.77 16.47
C ALA A 339 0.93 -8.01 17.31
N TYR A 340 0.62 -9.18 16.75
CA TYR A 340 0.73 -10.46 17.43
C TYR A 340 2.09 -11.08 17.13
N SER A 341 2.92 -11.27 18.15
CA SER A 341 4.11 -12.12 18.07
C SER A 341 3.73 -13.54 18.50
N MET A 342 3.72 -14.50 17.59
CA MET A 342 3.41 -15.90 17.90
C MET A 342 4.64 -16.60 18.50
N SER A 343 4.46 -17.39 19.55
CA SER A 343 5.49 -18.31 20.01
C SER A 343 5.62 -19.49 19.05
N LYS A 344 6.78 -20.16 18.99
CA LYS A 344 6.98 -21.33 18.12
C LYS A 344 6.06 -22.51 18.46
N GLU A 345 5.60 -22.64 19.70
CA GLU A 345 4.72 -23.73 20.12
C GLU A 345 3.30 -23.58 19.54
N ASP A 346 2.94 -22.40 19.04
CA ASP A 346 1.65 -22.10 18.43
C ASP A 346 1.58 -22.38 16.92
N LEU A 347 2.56 -23.10 16.34
CA LEU A 347 2.61 -23.42 14.91
C LEU A 347 1.41 -24.25 14.41
N THR A 348 0.78 -25.04 15.26
CA THR A 348 -0.49 -25.72 14.92
C THR A 348 -1.64 -24.73 14.80
N SER A 349 -1.61 -23.62 15.55
CA SER A 349 -2.59 -22.53 15.45
C SER A 349 -2.39 -21.65 14.21
N LEU A 350 -1.20 -21.63 13.61
CA LEU A 350 -0.94 -20.86 12.38
C LEU A 350 -1.87 -21.32 11.24
N SER A 351 -2.12 -22.61 11.12
CA SER A 351 -3.09 -23.14 10.14
C SER A 351 -4.50 -22.55 10.34
N SER A 352 -4.93 -22.36 11.60
CA SER A 352 -6.22 -21.76 11.93
C SER A 352 -6.28 -20.26 11.61
N ILE A 353 -5.17 -19.56 11.78
CA ILE A 353 -5.03 -18.13 11.44
C ILE A 353 -5.04 -17.93 9.92
N PHE A 354 -4.43 -18.84 9.16
CA PHE A 354 -4.46 -18.80 7.70
C PHE A 354 -5.77 -19.31 7.10
N SER A 355 -6.56 -20.11 7.80
CA SER A 355 -7.80 -20.70 7.25
C SER A 355 -9.09 -19.99 7.66
N ALA A 356 -9.06 -19.22 8.76
CA ALA A 356 -10.22 -18.47 9.25
C ALA A 356 -9.85 -16.99 9.41
N ARG A 357 -10.37 -16.16 8.50
CA ARG A 357 -10.21 -14.70 8.50
C ARG A 357 -11.53 -14.01 8.21
N SER A 358 -11.86 -12.99 9.01
CA SER A 358 -12.98 -12.08 8.77
C SER A 358 -12.57 -10.76 8.10
N PHE A 359 -11.27 -10.48 8.00
CA PHE A 359 -10.71 -9.28 7.37
C PHE A 359 -9.47 -9.62 6.53
N PRO A 360 -9.11 -8.77 5.55
CA PRO A 360 -7.86 -8.88 4.81
C PRO A 360 -6.62 -8.80 5.72
N VAL A 361 -5.59 -9.59 5.41
CA VAL A 361 -4.36 -9.68 6.21
C VAL A 361 -3.13 -9.61 5.32
N ILE A 362 -2.13 -8.83 5.74
CA ILE A 362 -0.77 -8.88 5.23
C ILE A 362 0.09 -9.70 6.17
N TYR A 363 0.73 -10.73 5.63
CA TYR A 363 1.66 -11.59 6.35
C TYR A 363 3.10 -11.32 5.94
N ILE A 364 4.00 -11.41 6.91
CA ILE A 364 5.42 -11.67 6.65
C ILE A 364 5.83 -12.94 7.38
N SER A 365 6.32 -13.90 6.60
CA SER A 365 6.70 -15.22 7.10
C SER A 365 7.92 -15.72 6.35
N LYS A 366 8.66 -16.68 6.91
CA LYS A 366 9.71 -17.36 6.14
C LYS A 366 9.08 -18.09 4.95
N LEU A 367 9.72 -18.02 3.78
CA LEU A 367 9.23 -18.68 2.58
C LEU A 367 9.10 -20.21 2.78
N SER A 368 10.05 -20.82 3.49
CA SER A 368 10.02 -22.25 3.81
C SER A 368 8.80 -22.65 4.67
N THR A 369 8.35 -21.79 5.57
CA THR A 369 7.14 -22.01 6.37
C THR A 369 5.89 -22.00 5.49
N ILE A 370 5.79 -21.04 4.56
CA ILE A 370 4.66 -20.96 3.62
C ILE A 370 4.61 -22.16 2.68
N GLN A 371 5.77 -22.58 2.16
CA GLN A 371 5.88 -23.72 1.23
C GLN A 371 5.55 -25.06 1.92
N SER A 372 6.13 -25.31 3.09
CA SER A 372 5.93 -26.58 3.81
C SER A 372 4.50 -26.79 4.28
N GLY A 373 3.82 -25.73 4.70
CA GLY A 373 2.42 -25.79 5.11
C GLY A 373 1.41 -25.64 3.98
N ASN A 374 1.87 -25.38 2.75
CA ASN A 374 1.02 -25.01 1.61
C ASN A 374 0.00 -23.91 1.98
N PHE A 375 0.45 -22.92 2.75
CA PHE A 375 -0.45 -21.94 3.37
C PHE A 375 -1.00 -20.92 2.35
N CYS A 376 -0.17 -20.54 1.38
CA CYS A 376 -0.49 -19.54 0.37
C CYS A 376 0.01 -20.02 -0.99
N SER A 377 -0.72 -19.67 -2.05
CA SER A 377 -0.28 -19.96 -3.41
C SER A 377 0.92 -19.09 -3.79
N ILE A 378 1.94 -19.74 -4.35
CA ILE A 378 3.10 -19.10 -4.97
C ILE A 378 2.97 -19.34 -6.47
N ILE A 379 2.93 -18.25 -7.25
CA ILE A 379 2.75 -18.31 -8.70
C ILE A 379 3.95 -17.63 -9.35
N SER A 380 4.80 -18.44 -9.95
CA SER A 380 6.00 -17.97 -10.65
C SER A 380 5.72 -17.55 -12.09
N ASP A 381 4.77 -18.20 -12.78
CA ASP A 381 4.37 -17.89 -14.15
C ASP A 381 2.85 -17.68 -14.23
N ILE A 382 2.41 -16.74 -15.06
CA ILE A 382 0.99 -16.44 -15.30
C ILE A 382 0.26 -17.59 -15.99
N ARG A 383 1.01 -18.51 -16.62
CA ARG A 383 0.48 -19.76 -17.17
C ARG A 383 0.09 -20.77 -16.10
N ASP A 384 0.50 -20.55 -14.85
CA ASP A 384 0.20 -21.43 -13.72
C ASP A 384 -1.11 -21.04 -12.99
N THR A 385 -1.74 -19.91 -13.38
CA THR A 385 -3.07 -19.45 -12.90
C THR A 385 -4.17 -19.80 -13.86
#